data_AF-G9K4J5-F1
#
_entry.id   AF-G9K4J5-F1
#
_cell.length_a   1.000
_cell.length_b   1.000
_cell.length_c   1.000
_cell.angle_alpha   90.00
_cell.angle_beta   90.00
_cell.angle_gamma   90.00
#
_symmetry.space_group_name_H-M   'P 1'
#
loop_
_entity.id
_entity.type
_entity.pdbx_description
1 polymer ?
#
loop_
_entity_poly.entity_id
_entity_poly.type
_entity_poly.pdbx_seq_one_letter_code
_entity_poly.pdbx_strand_id
1 'polypeptide(L)'
;ESEKKSSRASEKENHTKMADLSELLKEGTKEAHDRAENTQFVKDFLKGNIRKELFKLATTALYFTYSALEEEMERNKDHPAFAPLYFPMELHRKEALTKDMEYFFGEDWEEKVRCSEAAQKYVERIHYVGQNEPELLVAHAYTRYMGDLSGGQVLKKVAQRALKLPSTGEGTQFYLFENVDNAQQFKQLYRARMNALDLNLKTKERIVEEANRAFEYNM
;
A
#
# COMPACT_ATOMS: atom_id res chain seq x y z
N GLU A 1 -16.08 40.17 -25.41
CA GLU A 1 -14.90 39.32 -25.11
C GLU A 1 -14.74 38.96 -23.63
N SER A 2 -15.31 39.74 -22.69
CA SER A 2 -15.27 39.48 -21.25
C SER A 2 -16.05 38.22 -20.82
N GLU A 3 -17.24 37.98 -21.37
CA GLU A 3 -18.09 36.83 -20.99
C GLU A 3 -17.49 35.46 -21.38
N LYS A 4 -16.84 35.38 -22.55
CA LYS A 4 -16.13 34.16 -23.01
C LYS A 4 -14.87 33.83 -22.21
N LYS A 5 -14.24 34.83 -21.57
CA LYS A 5 -13.09 34.63 -20.68
C LYS A 5 -13.53 34.15 -19.29
N SER A 6 -14.67 34.65 -18.80
CA SER A 6 -15.24 34.25 -17.51
C SER A 6 -15.78 32.81 -17.54
N SER A 7 -16.46 32.39 -18.62
CA SER A 7 -16.97 31.02 -18.77
C SER A 7 -15.85 29.96 -18.86
N ARG A 8 -14.75 30.29 -19.55
CA ARG A 8 -13.60 29.41 -19.73
C ARG A 8 -12.72 29.29 -18.48
N ALA A 9 -12.73 30.33 -17.64
CA ALA A 9 -12.12 30.30 -16.31
C ALA A 9 -12.96 29.45 -15.34
N SER A 10 -14.29 29.56 -15.36
CA SER A 10 -15.18 28.73 -14.55
C SER A 10 -15.20 27.27 -14.98
N GLU A 11 -15.07 26.96 -16.28
CA GLU A 11 -14.93 25.59 -16.79
C GLU A 11 -13.59 24.95 -16.39
N LYS A 12 -12.49 25.72 -16.41
CA LYS A 12 -11.20 25.27 -15.89
C LYS A 12 -11.26 25.08 -14.38
N GLU A 13 -11.80 26.02 -13.61
CA GLU A 13 -11.99 25.85 -12.16
C GLU A 13 -12.88 24.65 -11.81
N ASN A 14 -13.90 24.34 -12.63
CA ASN A 14 -14.73 23.15 -12.46
C ASN A 14 -13.97 21.85 -12.82
N HIS A 15 -13.20 21.82 -13.91
CA HIS A 15 -12.35 20.67 -14.24
C HIS A 15 -11.26 20.41 -13.19
N THR A 16 -10.70 21.48 -12.62
CA THR A 16 -9.67 21.45 -11.57
C THR A 16 -10.25 21.04 -10.20
N LYS A 17 -11.57 21.23 -9.98
CA LYS A 17 -12.33 20.63 -8.87
C LYS A 17 -12.73 19.16 -9.09
N MET A 18 -12.66 18.62 -10.31
CA MET A 18 -13.32 17.36 -10.71
C MET A 18 -12.42 16.16 -11.04
N ALA A 19 -11.10 16.23 -10.84
CA ALA A 19 -10.28 15.02 -11.00
C ALA A 19 -10.41 14.12 -9.75
N ASP A 20 -10.90 12.90 -9.96
CA ASP A 20 -11.01 11.87 -8.93
C ASP A 20 -9.62 11.49 -8.42
N LEU A 21 -9.45 11.47 -7.08
CA LEU A 21 -8.16 11.15 -6.48
C LEU A 21 -7.63 9.78 -6.93
N SER A 22 -8.53 8.80 -7.08
CA SER A 22 -8.15 7.48 -7.56
C SER A 22 -7.60 7.46 -8.99
N GLU A 23 -8.10 8.34 -9.86
CA GLU A 23 -7.59 8.47 -11.23
C GLU A 23 -6.24 9.19 -11.25
N LEU A 24 -6.11 10.27 -10.46
CA LEU A 24 -4.84 11.00 -10.29
C LEU A 24 -3.73 10.10 -9.75
N LEU A 25 -4.03 9.28 -8.73
CA LEU A 25 -3.09 8.30 -8.19
C LEU A 25 -2.71 7.26 -9.24
N LYS A 26 -3.69 6.68 -9.94
CA LYS A 26 -3.44 5.65 -10.96
C LYS A 26 -2.52 6.17 -12.07
N GLU A 27 -2.81 7.33 -12.62
CA GLU A 27 -2.01 7.90 -13.72
C GLU A 27 -0.66 8.40 -13.19
N GLY A 28 -0.68 9.16 -12.09
CA GLY A 28 0.51 9.80 -11.53
C GLY A 28 1.54 8.83 -10.96
N THR A 29 1.17 7.60 -10.61
CA THR A 29 2.12 6.58 -10.13
C THR A 29 2.43 5.49 -11.16
N LYS A 30 1.92 5.62 -12.40
CA LYS A 30 2.05 4.55 -13.41
C LYS A 30 3.50 4.19 -13.70
N GLU A 31 4.37 5.18 -13.90
CA GLU A 31 5.79 4.93 -14.16
C GLU A 31 6.51 4.30 -12.96
N ALA A 32 6.19 4.74 -11.74
CA ALA A 32 6.78 4.19 -10.52
C ALA A 32 6.33 2.74 -10.29
N HIS A 33 5.05 2.45 -10.55
CA HIS A 33 4.51 1.09 -10.56
C HIS A 33 5.24 0.21 -11.58
N ASP A 34 5.39 0.68 -12.83
CA ASP A 34 6.09 -0.06 -13.87
C ASP A 34 7.54 -0.34 -13.50
N ARG A 35 8.25 0.61 -12.88
CA ARG A 35 9.62 0.40 -12.36
C ARG A 35 9.64 -0.65 -11.24
N ALA A 36 8.71 -0.56 -10.30
CA ALA A 36 8.64 -1.49 -9.16
C ALA A 36 8.42 -2.94 -9.61
N GLU A 37 7.49 -3.18 -10.55
CA GLU A 37 7.27 -4.51 -11.14
C GLU A 37 8.47 -5.02 -11.95
N ASN A 38 9.29 -4.10 -12.46
CA ASN A 38 10.47 -4.42 -13.26
C ASN A 38 11.77 -4.55 -12.47
N THR A 39 11.75 -4.42 -11.14
CA THR A 39 12.89 -4.72 -10.29
C THR A 39 13.34 -6.17 -10.45
N GLN A 40 14.63 -6.42 -10.28
CA GLN A 40 15.19 -7.78 -10.43
C GLN A 40 14.57 -8.75 -9.42
N PHE A 41 14.33 -8.29 -8.19
CA PHE A 41 13.67 -9.07 -7.15
C PHE A 41 12.27 -9.53 -7.57
N VAL A 42 11.41 -8.62 -8.04
CA VAL A 42 10.04 -8.98 -8.44
C VAL A 42 10.04 -9.89 -9.67
N LYS A 43 10.91 -9.63 -10.65
CA LYS A 43 11.07 -10.50 -11.83
C LYS A 43 11.49 -11.92 -11.46
N ASP A 44 12.46 -12.07 -10.56
CA ASP A 44 12.93 -13.37 -10.10
C ASP A 44 11.88 -14.08 -9.25
N PHE A 45 11.18 -13.34 -8.39
CA PHE A 45 10.05 -13.87 -7.63
C PHE A 45 9.02 -14.44 -8.60
N LEU A 46 8.48 -13.66 -9.55
CA LEU A 46 7.42 -14.12 -10.46
C LEU A 46 7.82 -15.34 -11.31
N LYS A 47 9.11 -15.49 -11.63
CA LYS A 47 9.65 -16.68 -12.32
C LYS A 47 9.77 -17.91 -11.41
N GLY A 48 9.61 -17.75 -10.09
CA GLY A 48 9.80 -18.78 -9.07
C GLY A 48 11.26 -18.95 -8.63
N ASN A 49 12.14 -18.02 -9.01
CA ASN A 49 13.57 -18.04 -8.70
C ASN A 49 13.85 -17.31 -7.37
N ILE A 50 13.13 -17.66 -6.30
CA ILE A 50 13.27 -17.02 -4.99
C ILE A 50 13.82 -17.99 -3.95
N ARG A 51 14.84 -17.52 -3.21
CA ARG A 51 15.42 -18.27 -2.08
C ARG A 51 14.62 -17.98 -0.81
N LYS A 52 14.46 -19.00 0.05
CA LYS A 52 13.72 -18.88 1.33
C LYS A 52 14.23 -17.72 2.18
N GLU A 53 15.55 -17.54 2.29
CA GLU A 53 16.12 -16.44 3.09
C GLU A 53 15.79 -15.05 2.51
N LEU A 54 15.71 -14.90 1.19
CA LEU A 54 15.34 -13.62 0.59
C LEU A 54 13.85 -13.34 0.79
N PHE A 55 13.00 -14.37 0.70
CA PHE A 55 11.59 -14.26 1.03
C PHE A 55 11.38 -13.85 2.50
N LYS A 56 12.12 -14.49 3.43
CA LYS A 56 12.13 -14.11 4.85
C LYS A 56 12.49 -12.64 5.07
N LEU A 57 13.53 -12.13 4.41
CA LEU A 57 13.91 -10.71 4.48
C LEU A 57 12.81 -9.79 3.94
N ALA A 58 12.16 -10.17 2.84
CA ALA A 58 11.02 -9.41 2.31
C ALA A 58 9.84 -9.42 3.29
N THR A 59 9.49 -10.58 3.86
CA THR A 59 8.45 -10.70 4.89
C THR A 59 8.76 -9.85 6.12
N THR A 60 10.02 -9.84 6.58
CA THR A 60 10.48 -8.96 7.67
C THR A 60 10.24 -7.49 7.33
N ALA A 61 10.65 -7.04 6.14
CA ALA A 61 10.46 -5.65 5.73
C ALA A 61 8.98 -5.27 5.68
N LEU A 62 8.13 -6.17 5.19
CA LEU A 62 6.67 -6.02 5.21
C LEU A 62 6.14 -5.92 6.65
N TYR A 63 6.57 -6.81 7.55
CA TYR A 63 6.15 -6.77 8.95
C TYR A 63 6.36 -5.39 9.58
N PHE A 64 7.55 -4.82 9.47
CA PHE A 64 7.83 -3.49 10.03
C PHE A 64 7.06 -2.38 9.31
N THR A 65 6.98 -2.42 7.97
CA THR A 65 6.27 -1.41 7.18
C THR A 65 4.78 -1.37 7.52
N TYR A 66 4.10 -2.53 7.57
CA TYR A 66 2.67 -2.59 7.89
C TYR A 66 2.41 -2.32 9.36
N SER A 67 3.32 -2.71 10.26
CA SER A 67 3.20 -2.33 11.68
C SER A 67 3.17 -0.82 11.86
N ALA A 68 4.08 -0.09 11.20
CA ALA A 68 4.10 1.37 11.23
C ALA A 68 2.87 1.98 10.54
N LEU A 69 2.50 1.45 9.36
CA LEU A 69 1.35 1.94 8.61
C LEU A 69 0.06 1.80 9.43
N GLU A 70 -0.18 0.62 9.98
CA GLU A 70 -1.41 0.32 10.73
C GLU A 70 -1.45 1.04 12.09
N GLU A 71 -0.30 1.30 12.73
CA GLU A 71 -0.23 2.18 13.89
C GLU A 71 -0.68 3.61 13.54
N GLU A 72 -0.18 4.17 12.43
CA GLU A 72 -0.56 5.52 12.01
C GLU A 72 -1.98 5.60 11.45
N MET A 73 -2.49 4.50 10.86
CA MET A 73 -3.91 4.38 10.50
C MET A 73 -4.80 4.40 11.74
N GLU A 74 -4.42 3.68 12.80
CA GLU A 74 -5.15 3.67 14.07
C GLU A 74 -5.14 5.06 14.72
N ARG A 75 -3.98 5.74 14.72
CA ARG A 75 -3.84 7.12 15.22
C ARG A 75 -4.78 8.09 14.49
N ASN A 76 -4.97 7.90 13.19
CA ASN A 76 -5.71 8.81 12.32
C ASN A 76 -7.09 8.28 11.89
N LYS A 77 -7.62 7.25 12.55
CA LYS A 77 -8.88 6.60 12.17
C LYS A 77 -10.10 7.53 12.16
N ASP A 78 -10.07 8.57 12.98
CA ASP A 78 -11.14 9.58 13.08
C ASP A 78 -10.79 10.88 12.31
N HIS A 79 -9.59 10.96 11.71
CA HIS A 79 -9.17 12.15 10.98
C HIS A 79 -9.97 12.26 9.66
N PRO A 80 -10.61 13.40 9.34
CA PRO A 80 -11.50 13.51 8.17
C PRO A 80 -10.85 13.15 6.83
N ALA A 81 -9.55 13.42 6.68
CA ALA A 81 -8.81 13.11 5.47
C ALA A 81 -8.45 11.61 5.30
N PHE A 82 -8.71 10.76 6.31
CA PHE A 82 -8.36 9.34 6.29
C PHE A 82 -9.51 8.41 6.70
N ALA A 83 -10.38 8.81 7.62
CA ALA A 83 -11.43 7.99 8.21
C ALA A 83 -12.26 7.16 7.19
N PRO A 84 -12.63 7.68 6.00
CA PRO A 84 -13.36 6.90 5.00
C PRO A 84 -12.61 5.69 4.43
N LEU A 85 -11.31 5.58 4.68
CA LEU A 85 -10.40 4.53 4.21
C LEU A 85 -9.97 3.56 5.32
N TYR A 86 -10.49 3.74 6.54
CA TYR A 86 -10.15 2.89 7.67
C TYR A 86 -10.95 1.57 7.61
N PHE A 87 -10.32 0.54 7.03
CA PHE A 87 -10.87 -0.82 6.85
C PHE A 87 -9.98 -1.87 7.55
N PRO A 88 -9.92 -1.87 8.90
CA PRO A 88 -8.97 -2.71 9.62
C PRO A 88 -9.24 -4.20 9.43
N MET A 89 -10.51 -4.62 9.47
CA MET A 89 -10.90 -6.03 9.34
C MET A 89 -10.53 -6.59 7.96
N GLU A 90 -10.71 -5.79 6.93
CA GLU A 90 -10.49 -6.20 5.54
C GLU A 90 -9.03 -6.11 5.14
N LEU A 91 -8.31 -5.07 5.57
CA LEU A 91 -7.00 -4.71 5.02
C LEU A 91 -5.82 -4.91 5.95
N HIS A 92 -5.94 -4.81 7.28
CA HIS A 92 -4.77 -4.88 8.15
C HIS A 92 -4.05 -6.23 8.01
N ARG A 93 -2.73 -6.17 7.88
CA ARG A 93 -1.81 -7.27 7.60
C ARG A 93 -0.89 -7.59 8.76
N LYS A 94 -0.73 -6.71 9.77
CA LYS A 94 0.22 -6.96 10.88
C LYS A 94 0.00 -8.31 11.57
N GLU A 95 -1.24 -8.68 11.86
CA GLU A 95 -1.55 -9.98 12.48
C GLU A 95 -1.18 -11.16 11.57
N ALA A 96 -1.49 -11.06 10.28
CA ALA A 96 -1.13 -12.08 9.29
C ALA A 96 0.39 -12.19 9.14
N LEU A 97 1.09 -11.06 9.11
CA LEU A 97 2.55 -11.00 9.07
C LEU A 97 3.17 -11.59 10.34
N THR A 98 2.59 -11.37 11.51
CA THR A 98 3.05 -11.97 12.77
C THR A 98 3.07 -13.49 12.68
N LYS A 99 1.99 -14.11 12.17
CA LYS A 99 1.92 -15.56 11.92
C LYS A 99 2.99 -16.04 10.93
N ASP A 100 3.24 -15.26 9.88
CA ASP A 100 4.30 -15.58 8.90
C ASP A 100 5.70 -15.46 9.53
N MET A 101 5.93 -14.47 10.40
CA MET A 101 7.18 -14.31 11.14
C MET A 101 7.42 -15.49 12.09
N GLU A 102 6.42 -15.89 12.87
CA GLU A 102 6.47 -17.07 13.73
C GLU A 102 6.81 -18.34 12.94
N TYR A 103 6.16 -18.54 11.79
CA TYR A 103 6.43 -19.68 10.91
C TYR A 103 7.89 -19.73 10.41
N PHE A 104 8.46 -18.57 10.06
CA PHE A 104 9.81 -18.52 9.48
C PHE A 104 10.95 -18.48 10.48
N PHE A 105 10.72 -17.96 11.69
CA PHE A 105 11.78 -17.64 12.65
C PHE A 105 11.59 -18.27 14.03
N GLY A 106 10.41 -18.83 14.33
CA GLY A 106 10.03 -19.40 15.63
C GLY A 106 9.24 -18.42 16.50
N GLU A 107 8.78 -18.87 17.67
CA GLU A 107 8.00 -18.05 18.62
C GLU A 107 8.78 -16.83 19.15
N ASP A 108 10.11 -16.95 19.24
CA ASP A 108 11.06 -15.92 19.68
C ASP A 108 11.58 -15.04 18.52
N TRP A 109 10.81 -14.91 17.43
CA TRP A 109 11.24 -14.18 16.23
C TRP A 109 11.53 -12.70 16.49
N GLU A 110 10.84 -12.06 17.42
CA GLU A 110 11.05 -10.64 17.79
C GLU A 110 12.48 -10.39 18.27
N GLU A 111 13.07 -11.34 19.00
CA GLU A 111 14.44 -11.23 19.50
C GLU A 111 15.48 -11.40 18.39
N LYS A 112 15.13 -12.15 17.34
CA LYS A 112 16.01 -12.57 16.24
C LYS A 112 16.03 -11.60 15.06
N VAL A 113 14.93 -10.90 14.82
CA VAL A 113 14.73 -10.13 13.59
C VAL A 113 14.96 -8.65 13.83
N ARG A 114 15.59 -7.97 12.86
CA ARG A 114 15.82 -6.53 12.87
C ARG A 114 15.32 -5.90 11.58
N CYS A 115 14.81 -4.68 11.69
CA CYS A 115 14.44 -3.88 10.53
C CYS A 115 15.71 -3.52 9.75
N SER A 116 15.69 -3.67 8.42
CA SER A 116 16.81 -3.25 7.58
C SER A 116 16.86 -1.72 7.49
N GLU A 117 18.02 -1.14 7.18
CA GLU A 117 18.14 0.32 7.02
C GLU A 117 17.17 0.88 5.96
N ALA A 118 16.93 0.13 4.88
CA ALA A 118 16.00 0.53 3.83
C ALA A 118 14.54 0.53 4.33
N ALA A 119 14.12 -0.53 5.01
CA ALA A 119 12.77 -0.61 5.58
C ALA A 119 12.58 0.42 6.71
N GLN A 120 13.63 0.67 7.50
CA GLN A 120 13.61 1.66 8.58
C GLN A 120 13.33 3.07 8.06
N LYS A 121 13.95 3.47 6.94
CA LYS A 121 13.65 4.77 6.29
C LYS A 121 12.19 4.89 5.86
N TYR A 122 11.58 3.78 5.43
CA TYR A 122 10.18 3.79 5.03
C TYR A 122 9.26 3.90 6.27
N VAL A 123 9.55 3.11 7.30
CA VAL A 123 8.88 3.19 8.62
C VAL A 123 8.92 4.61 9.18
N GLU A 124 10.08 5.26 9.16
CA GLU A 124 10.25 6.64 9.61
C GLU A 124 9.39 7.62 8.80
N ARG A 125 9.32 7.45 7.46
CA ARG A 125 8.45 8.31 6.64
C ARG A 125 6.97 8.10 6.96
N ILE A 126 6.54 6.85 7.16
CA ILE A 126 5.16 6.53 7.53
C ILE A 126 4.79 7.20 8.86
N HIS A 127 5.63 7.05 9.89
CA HIS A 127 5.41 7.73 11.17
C HIS A 127 5.38 9.25 11.03
N TYR A 128 6.31 9.82 10.28
CA TYR A 128 6.30 11.27 10.02
C TYR A 128 4.98 11.71 9.38
N VAL A 129 4.52 11.02 8.33
CA VAL A 129 3.28 11.33 7.63
C VAL A 129 2.08 11.19 8.57
N GLY A 130 1.96 10.08 9.29
CA GLY A 130 0.87 9.86 10.22
C GLY A 130 0.78 10.89 11.35
N GLN A 131 1.93 11.41 11.80
CA GLN A 131 1.99 12.36 12.92
C GLN A 131 1.88 13.83 12.48
N ASN A 132 2.36 14.17 11.28
CA ASN A 132 2.55 15.58 10.87
C ASN A 132 1.78 15.96 9.60
N GLU A 133 1.47 15.00 8.74
CA GLU A 133 0.80 15.22 7.45
C GLU A 133 -0.27 14.15 7.18
N PRO A 134 -1.26 13.95 8.08
CA PRO A 134 -2.18 12.80 8.03
C PRO A 134 -3.02 12.74 6.75
N GLU A 135 -3.21 13.87 6.05
CA GLU A 135 -3.84 13.90 4.74
C GLU A 135 -3.05 13.15 3.64
N LEU A 136 -1.76 12.90 3.85
CA LEU A 136 -0.92 12.13 2.93
C LEU A 136 -0.89 10.64 3.24
N LEU A 137 -1.45 10.20 4.38
CA LEU A 137 -1.43 8.79 4.80
C LEU A 137 -2.13 7.87 3.78
N VAL A 138 -3.15 8.39 3.09
CA VAL A 138 -3.83 7.71 1.98
C VAL A 138 -2.86 7.26 0.88
N ALA A 139 -1.77 8.01 0.63
CA ALA A 139 -0.78 7.64 -0.38
C ALA A 139 -0.11 6.30 -0.05
N HIS A 140 0.31 6.10 1.20
CA HIS A 140 0.94 4.86 1.65
C HIS A 140 -0.04 3.69 1.67
N ALA A 141 -1.24 3.91 2.23
CA ALA A 141 -2.29 2.89 2.27
C ALA A 141 -2.71 2.45 0.86
N TYR A 142 -2.88 3.40 -0.07
CA TYR A 142 -3.18 3.11 -1.47
C TYR A 142 -2.08 2.26 -2.14
N THR A 143 -0.83 2.72 -2.07
CA THR A 143 0.30 2.05 -2.74
C THR A 143 0.48 0.62 -2.24
N ARG A 144 0.27 0.36 -0.94
CA ARG A 144 0.39 -0.97 -0.34
C ARG A 144 -0.84 -1.84 -0.62
N TYR A 145 -2.01 -1.48 -0.08
CA TYR A 145 -3.18 -2.38 -0.10
C TYR A 145 -3.75 -2.62 -1.50
N MET A 146 -3.72 -1.62 -2.39
CA MET A 146 -4.23 -1.82 -3.75
C MET A 146 -3.31 -2.73 -4.58
N GLY A 147 -2.00 -2.70 -4.30
CA GLY A 147 -1.03 -3.63 -4.85
C GLY A 147 -1.27 -5.05 -4.37
N ASP A 148 -1.45 -5.24 -3.06
CA ASP A 148 -1.68 -6.55 -2.45
C ASP A 148 -2.95 -7.24 -2.99
N LEU A 149 -4.04 -6.47 -3.13
CA LEU A 149 -5.31 -6.95 -3.68
C LEU A 149 -5.28 -7.21 -5.21
N SER A 150 -4.19 -6.82 -5.90
CA SER A 150 -4.04 -7.03 -7.33
C SER A 150 -3.10 -8.19 -7.67
N GLY A 151 -1.94 -8.26 -7.01
CA GLY A 151 -0.91 -9.27 -7.28
C GLY A 151 -0.78 -10.35 -6.21
N GLY A 152 -1.36 -10.17 -5.02
CA GLY A 152 -1.09 -11.00 -3.85
C GLY A 152 -1.39 -12.49 -4.04
N GLN A 153 -2.49 -12.84 -4.73
CA GLN A 153 -2.82 -14.24 -5.00
C GLN A 153 -1.84 -14.92 -5.96
N VAL A 154 -1.28 -14.19 -6.92
CA VAL A 154 -0.25 -14.70 -7.83
C VAL A 154 1.04 -14.92 -7.05
N LEU A 155 1.48 -13.92 -6.28
CA LEU A 155 2.69 -13.99 -5.45
C LEU A 155 2.61 -15.12 -4.42
N LYS A 156 1.45 -15.30 -3.77
CA LYS A 156 1.19 -16.43 -2.87
C LYS A 156 1.45 -17.77 -3.55
N LYS A 157 0.82 -18.02 -4.71
CA LYS A 157 0.95 -19.29 -5.44
C LYS A 157 2.41 -19.54 -5.85
N VAL A 158 3.10 -18.49 -6.29
CA VAL A 158 4.50 -18.58 -6.68
C VAL A 158 5.39 -18.89 -5.47
N ALA A 159 5.18 -18.22 -4.33
CA ALA A 159 5.90 -18.48 -3.09
C ALA A 159 5.68 -19.90 -2.58
N GLN A 160 4.42 -20.37 -2.52
CA GLN A 160 4.10 -21.73 -2.10
C GLN A 160 4.80 -22.78 -2.94
N ARG A 161 4.78 -22.62 -4.27
CA ARG A 161 5.46 -23.53 -5.21
C ARG A 161 6.98 -23.47 -5.07
N ALA A 162 7.56 -22.27 -5.13
CA ALA A 162 9.01 -22.08 -5.17
C ALA A 162 9.70 -22.49 -3.86
N LEU A 163 9.05 -22.21 -2.72
CA LEU A 163 9.59 -22.47 -1.39
C LEU A 163 9.05 -23.77 -0.76
N LYS A 164 8.21 -24.52 -1.48
CA LYS A 164 7.54 -25.74 -1.02
C LYS A 164 6.78 -25.52 0.30
N LEU A 165 6.06 -24.41 0.40
CA LEU A 165 5.26 -24.10 1.60
C LEU A 165 3.99 -24.94 1.64
N PRO A 166 3.46 -25.22 2.84
CA PRO A 166 2.21 -25.95 3.03
C PRO A 166 1.02 -25.33 2.28
N SER A 167 0.12 -26.19 1.81
CA SER A 167 -1.15 -25.77 1.20
C SER A 167 -2.14 -25.16 2.21
N THR A 168 -1.93 -25.41 3.51
CA THR A 168 -2.66 -24.82 4.64
C THR A 168 -2.50 -23.30 4.70
N GLY A 169 -1.48 -22.73 4.06
CA GLY A 169 -1.25 -21.28 3.96
C GLY A 169 -0.21 -20.73 4.94
N GLU A 170 0.34 -21.56 5.82
CA GLU A 170 1.43 -21.19 6.74
C GLU A 170 2.63 -20.61 5.97
N GLY A 171 3.17 -19.48 6.43
CA GLY A 171 4.24 -18.74 5.76
C GLY A 171 3.80 -17.88 4.56
N THR A 172 2.49 -17.76 4.30
CA THR A 172 1.91 -16.87 3.27
C THR A 172 0.61 -16.19 3.72
N GLN A 173 0.39 -16.06 5.02
CA GLN A 173 -0.80 -15.44 5.62
C GLN A 173 -0.98 -13.99 5.17
N PHE A 174 0.12 -13.24 4.97
CA PHE A 174 0.08 -11.87 4.45
C PHE A 174 -0.79 -11.72 3.19
N TYR A 175 -0.75 -12.71 2.29
CA TYR A 175 -1.45 -12.68 1.02
C TYR A 175 -2.92 -13.14 1.12
N LEU A 176 -3.42 -13.47 2.31
CA LEU A 176 -4.79 -13.94 2.54
C LEU A 176 -5.66 -12.80 3.09
N PHE A 177 -6.67 -12.41 2.32
CA PHE A 177 -7.65 -11.39 2.69
C PHE A 177 -8.99 -12.07 3.01
N GLU A 178 -9.11 -12.67 4.19
CA GLU A 178 -10.27 -13.49 4.57
C GLU A 178 -11.58 -12.71 4.63
N ASN A 179 -11.51 -11.41 4.92
CA ASN A 179 -12.67 -10.52 5.00
C ASN A 179 -12.92 -9.77 3.68
N VAL A 180 -12.31 -10.20 2.56
CA VAL A 180 -12.52 -9.63 1.22
C VAL A 180 -12.94 -10.72 0.25
N ASP A 181 -14.25 -10.92 0.09
CA ASP A 181 -14.80 -11.95 -0.81
C ASP A 181 -14.43 -11.71 -2.28
N ASN A 182 -14.46 -10.46 -2.72
CA ASN A 182 -14.16 -10.07 -4.09
C ASN A 182 -13.20 -8.87 -4.13
N ALA A 183 -11.92 -9.16 -4.39
CA ALA A 183 -10.88 -8.14 -4.45
C ALA A 183 -11.16 -7.02 -5.46
N GLN A 184 -11.83 -7.32 -6.59
CA GLN A 184 -12.13 -6.29 -7.59
C GLN A 184 -13.22 -5.34 -7.11
N GLN A 185 -14.29 -5.86 -6.50
CA GLN A 185 -15.36 -5.04 -5.92
C GLN A 185 -14.83 -4.21 -4.75
N PHE A 186 -13.99 -4.80 -3.89
CA PHE A 186 -13.39 -4.08 -2.77
C PHE A 186 -12.47 -2.94 -3.24
N LYS A 187 -11.65 -3.17 -4.28
CA LYS A 187 -10.85 -2.09 -4.90
C LYS A 187 -11.71 -0.98 -5.50
N GLN A 188 -12.88 -1.29 -6.04
CA GLN A 188 -13.83 -0.28 -6.53
C GLN A 188 -14.42 0.54 -5.37
N LEU A 189 -14.84 -0.13 -4.29
CA LEU A 189 -15.29 0.51 -3.06
C LEU A 189 -14.21 1.44 -2.50
N TYR A 190 -12.98 0.96 -2.35
CA TYR A 190 -11.87 1.74 -1.81
C TYR A 190 -11.59 2.99 -2.66
N ARG A 191 -11.60 2.87 -3.99
CA ARG A 191 -11.48 4.04 -4.89
C ARG A 191 -12.63 5.03 -4.73
N ALA A 192 -13.86 4.55 -4.61
CA ALA A 192 -15.01 5.42 -4.37
C ALA A 192 -14.88 6.18 -3.03
N ARG A 193 -14.36 5.53 -1.98
CA ARG A 193 -14.07 6.17 -0.69
C ARG A 193 -12.97 7.22 -0.79
N MET A 194 -11.90 6.97 -1.55
CA MET A 194 -10.85 7.96 -1.80
C MET A 194 -11.39 9.18 -2.55
N ASN A 195 -12.26 8.97 -3.54
CA ASN A 195 -12.86 10.06 -4.33
C ASN A 195 -13.82 10.92 -3.50
N ALA A 196 -14.39 10.37 -2.43
CA ALA A 196 -15.30 11.08 -1.53
C ALA A 196 -14.59 11.96 -0.48
N LEU A 197 -13.25 11.93 -0.41
CA LEU A 197 -12.50 12.80 0.49
C LEU A 197 -12.60 14.27 0.05
N ASP A 198 -12.95 15.17 0.97
CA ASP A 198 -13.03 16.61 0.73
C ASP A 198 -11.62 17.23 0.70
N LEU A 199 -10.96 17.10 -0.46
CA LEU A 199 -9.58 17.53 -0.69
C LEU A 199 -9.51 18.52 -1.84
N ASN A 200 -8.80 19.64 -1.62
CA ASN A 200 -8.44 20.55 -2.70
C ASN A 200 -7.39 19.92 -3.63
N LEU A 201 -7.25 20.47 -4.84
CA LEU A 201 -6.32 19.91 -5.84
C LEU A 201 -4.87 19.87 -5.35
N LYS A 202 -4.39 20.90 -4.65
CA LYS A 202 -3.01 20.95 -4.14
C LYS A 202 -2.73 19.80 -3.17
N THR A 203 -3.69 19.43 -2.33
CA THR A 203 -3.56 18.26 -1.46
C THR A 203 -3.58 16.95 -2.26
N LYS A 204 -4.45 16.84 -3.28
CA LYS A 204 -4.45 15.67 -4.19
C LYS A 204 -3.10 15.51 -4.91
N GLU A 205 -2.49 16.59 -5.37
CA GLU A 205 -1.16 16.57 -6.00
C GLU A 205 -0.07 16.11 -5.02
N ARG A 206 -0.06 16.63 -3.78
CA ARG A 206 0.86 16.15 -2.72
C ARG A 206 0.68 14.67 -2.42
N ILE A 207 -0.56 14.16 -2.43
CA ILE A 207 -0.85 12.74 -2.24
C ILE A 207 -0.23 11.90 -3.37
N VAL A 208 -0.33 12.36 -4.63
CA VAL A 208 0.28 11.67 -5.77
C VAL A 208 1.80 11.68 -5.68
N GLU A 209 2.40 12.79 -5.28
CA GLU A 209 3.85 12.89 -5.04
C GLU A 209 4.28 11.93 -3.92
N GLU A 210 3.57 11.91 -2.81
CA GLU A 210 3.86 11.00 -1.70
C GLU A 210 3.67 9.53 -2.10
N ALA A 211 2.70 9.23 -2.98
CA ALA A 211 2.51 7.87 -3.48
C ALA A 211 3.69 7.42 -4.34
N ASN A 212 4.28 8.31 -5.14
CA ASN A 212 5.52 8.03 -5.87
C ASN A 212 6.69 7.77 -4.92
N ARG A 213 6.84 8.56 -3.84
CA ARG A 213 7.84 8.30 -2.80
C ARG A 213 7.61 6.96 -2.12
N ALA A 214 6.35 6.61 -1.83
CA ALA A 214 5.98 5.30 -1.34
C ALA A 214 6.49 4.19 -2.28
N PHE A 215 6.30 4.31 -3.60
CA PHE A 215 6.88 3.35 -4.56
C PHE A 215 8.41 3.30 -4.50
N GLU A 216 9.10 4.44 -4.35
CA GLU A 216 10.57 4.48 -4.23
C GLU A 216 11.09 3.70 -3.02
N TYR A 217 10.42 3.75 -1.87
CA TYR A 217 10.78 2.93 -0.72
C TYR A 217 10.62 1.42 -0.94
N ASN A 218 9.85 1.00 -1.95
CA ASN A 218 9.58 -0.41 -2.25
C ASN A 218 10.47 -1.00 -3.36
N MET A 219 11.39 -0.21 -3.93
CA MET A 219 12.32 -0.61 -4.99
C MET A 219 13.74 -0.86 -4.46
#